data_AF-R5QK69-F1
#
_entry.id   AF-R5QK69-F1
#
_cell.length_a   1.000
_cell.length_b   1.000
_cell.length_c   1.000
_cell.angle_alpha   90.00
_cell.angle_beta   90.00
_cell.angle_gamma   90.00
#
_symmetry.space_group_name_H-M   'P 1'
#
loop_
_entity.id
_entity.type
_entity.pdbx_description
1 polymer ?
#
loop_
_entity_poly.entity_id
_entity_poly.type
_entity_poly.pdbx_seq_one_letter_code
_entity_poly.pdbx_strand_id
1 'polypeptide(L)'
;MKKNIFCSFFLLPALLLFGCAGTLFSYEETPFYERAYALPAEAAEWAKTAPLADLCQGTKNWRHPHIREASLREIKERDLNTKACYYTGMELTP
;
A
#
# COMPACT_ATOMS: atom_id res chain seq x y z
N MET A 1 -32.22 26.60 -44.03
CA MET A 1 -32.43 25.90 -45.32
C MET A 1 -31.07 25.68 -45.99
N LYS A 2 -30.89 24.47 -46.57
CA LYS A 2 -29.92 24.01 -47.57
C LYS A 2 -28.40 23.98 -47.25
N LYS A 3 -27.95 22.72 -47.20
CA LYS A 3 -26.60 22.14 -47.21
C LYS A 3 -25.86 22.44 -48.54
N ASN A 4 -24.53 22.33 -48.54
CA ASN A 4 -23.71 21.43 -49.39
C ASN A 4 -22.23 21.85 -49.30
N ILE A 5 -21.38 21.08 -48.61
CA ILE A 5 -20.52 20.01 -49.14
C ILE A 5 -19.47 20.55 -50.11
N PHE A 6 -18.26 20.78 -49.57
CA PHE A 6 -17.03 20.81 -50.36
C PHE A 6 -16.08 19.76 -49.77
N CYS A 7 -16.10 18.57 -50.38
CA CYS A 7 -15.07 17.56 -50.20
C CYS A 7 -13.81 18.03 -50.91
N SER A 8 -12.73 18.28 -50.19
CA SER A 8 -11.39 18.18 -50.76
C SER A 8 -10.37 17.89 -49.66
N PHE A 9 -9.81 16.69 -49.77
CA PHE A 9 -8.40 16.40 -49.51
C PHE A 9 -7.83 16.90 -48.18
N PHE A 10 -8.03 16.12 -47.12
CA PHE A 10 -6.92 15.83 -46.22
C PHE A 10 -7.06 14.40 -45.71
N LEU A 11 -6.49 13.49 -46.50
CA LEU A 11 -5.93 12.23 -46.01
C LEU A 11 -4.94 12.58 -44.89
N LEU A 12 -5.32 12.37 -43.64
CA LEU A 12 -4.37 12.02 -42.59
C LEU A 12 -5.06 11.07 -41.62
N PRO A 13 -4.52 9.87 -41.42
CA PRO A 13 -5.28 8.69 -41.07
C PRO A 13 -5.43 8.53 -39.56
N ALA A 14 -6.50 7.83 -39.20
CA ALA A 14 -6.69 7.06 -37.98
C ALA A 14 -5.39 6.43 -37.43
N LEU A 15 -4.69 7.15 -36.55
CA LEU A 15 -3.47 6.64 -35.88
C LEU A 15 -3.18 7.31 -34.52
N LEU A 16 -4.23 7.68 -33.79
CA LEU A 16 -4.15 8.00 -32.35
C LEU A 16 -5.00 7.02 -31.52
N LEU A 17 -5.00 5.74 -31.95
CA LEU A 17 -5.55 4.59 -31.21
C LEU A 17 -4.48 3.50 -31.03
N PHE A 18 -3.23 3.90 -30.83
CA PHE A 18 -2.20 3.10 -30.17
C PHE A 18 -1.80 3.94 -28.96
N GLY A 19 -2.07 3.53 -27.73
CA GLY A 19 -1.69 2.22 -27.22
C GLY A 19 -0.61 2.45 -26.17
N CYS A 20 -1.00 3.08 -25.07
CA CYS A 20 -0.40 2.92 -23.75
C CYS A 20 -1.61 2.97 -22.81
N ALA A 21 -2.32 1.88 -22.47
CA ALA A 21 -1.77 0.58 -22.11
C ALA A 21 -0.44 0.71 -21.34
N GLY A 22 -0.28 1.81 -20.59
CA GLY A 22 0.60 1.87 -19.44
C GLY A 22 -0.03 0.93 -18.45
N THR A 23 0.38 -0.32 -18.58
CA THR A 23 0.10 -1.45 -17.73
C THR A 23 -0.17 -1.00 -16.30
N LEU A 24 -1.40 -1.25 -15.86
CA LEU A 24 -1.77 -1.44 -14.47
C LEU A 24 -1.00 -2.65 -13.91
N PHE A 25 0.32 -2.62 -13.94
CA PHE A 25 1.11 -3.38 -12.98
C PHE A 25 1.03 -2.57 -11.69
N SER A 26 -0.09 -2.70 -11.01
CA SER A 26 -0.10 -2.55 -9.57
C SER A 26 0.78 -3.70 -9.08
N TYR A 27 2.10 -3.49 -9.10
CA TYR A 27 3.01 -4.34 -8.34
C TYR A 27 2.54 -4.10 -6.91
N GLU A 28 1.77 -5.05 -6.38
CA GLU A 28 1.23 -4.98 -5.04
C GLU A 28 2.46 -4.94 -4.13
N GLU A 29 2.87 -3.72 -3.75
CA GLU A 29 4.06 -3.51 -2.97
C GLU A 29 3.81 -4.23 -1.66
N THR A 30 4.67 -5.21 -1.35
CA THR A 30 4.48 -6.03 -0.17
C THR A 30 4.41 -5.10 1.04
N PRO A 31 3.37 -5.23 1.89
CA PRO A 31 3.24 -4.37 3.04
C PRO A 31 4.52 -4.42 3.88
N PHE A 32 4.94 -3.29 4.43
CA PHE A 32 6.24 -3.20 5.09
C PHE A 32 6.40 -4.27 6.19
N TYR A 33 5.34 -4.55 6.94
CA TYR A 33 5.34 -5.55 8.01
C TYR A 33 5.55 -7.01 7.52
N GLU A 34 5.54 -7.26 6.21
CA GLU A 34 5.81 -8.56 5.60
C GLU A 34 7.25 -8.73 5.11
N ARG A 35 8.05 -7.66 5.17
CA ARG A 35 9.45 -7.70 4.74
C ARG A 35 10.28 -8.56 5.69
N ALA A 36 10.83 -9.65 5.17
CA ALA A 36 11.67 -10.57 5.96
C ALA A 36 13.02 -9.96 6.39
N TYR A 37 13.44 -8.85 5.79
CA TYR A 37 14.77 -8.24 5.95
C TYR A 37 14.72 -6.82 6.53
N ALA A 38 13.61 -6.40 7.15
CA ALA A 38 13.47 -5.04 7.64
C ALA A 38 14.54 -4.70 8.69
N LEU A 39 15.33 -3.65 8.42
CA LEU A 39 16.33 -3.17 9.36
C LEU A 39 15.66 -2.50 10.57
N PRO A 40 16.31 -2.51 11.76
CA PRO A 40 15.74 -1.89 12.97
C PRO A 40 15.32 -0.42 12.79
N ALA A 41 16.18 0.37 12.12
CA ALA A 41 15.92 1.79 11.89
C ALA A 41 14.73 2.01 10.95
N GLU A 42 14.65 1.21 9.87
CA GLU A 42 13.54 1.29 8.92
C GLU A 42 12.22 0.90 9.56
N ALA A 43 12.21 -0.17 10.37
CA ALA A 43 11.02 -0.59 11.11
C ALA A 43 10.55 0.48 12.11
N ALA A 44 11.48 1.18 12.75
CA ALA A 44 11.15 2.28 13.65
C ALA A 44 10.52 3.47 12.91
N GLU A 45 11.10 3.89 11.78
CA GLU A 45 10.55 5.00 10.99
C GLU A 45 9.21 4.67 10.35
N TRP A 46 9.05 3.42 9.88
CA TRP A 46 7.76 2.95 9.38
C TRP A 46 6.69 2.98 10.47
N ALA A 47 6.96 2.43 11.67
CA ALA A 47 5.97 2.32 12.73
C ALA A 47 5.38 3.69 13.12
N LYS A 48 6.23 4.73 13.23
CA LYS A 48 5.81 6.11 13.55
C LYS A 48 4.68 6.65 12.68
N THR A 49 4.63 6.22 11.41
CA THR A 49 3.66 6.71 10.43
C THR A 49 2.58 5.67 10.10
N ALA A 50 2.76 4.42 10.55
CA ALA A 50 1.85 3.34 10.23
C ALA A 50 0.46 3.54 10.88
N PRO A 51 -0.62 3.20 10.14
CA PRO A 51 -1.96 3.16 10.71
C PRO A 51 -2.09 2.00 11.71
N LEU A 52 -3.05 2.10 12.63
CA LEU A 52 -3.27 1.07 13.66
C LEU A 52 -3.45 -0.33 13.07
N ALA A 53 -4.16 -0.47 11.94
CA ALA A 53 -4.37 -1.76 11.30
C ALA A 53 -3.06 -2.48 10.95
N ASP A 54 -2.09 -1.73 10.42
CA ASP A 54 -0.79 -2.25 10.03
C ASP A 54 0.09 -2.52 11.24
N LEU A 55 0.03 -1.66 12.26
CA LEU A 55 0.69 -1.89 13.55
C LEU A 55 0.20 -3.21 14.17
N CYS A 56 -1.13 -3.48 14.16
CA CYS A 56 -1.68 -4.75 14.62
C CYS A 56 -1.17 -5.96 13.82
N GLN A 57 -0.92 -5.82 12.51
CA GLN A 57 -0.31 -6.91 11.72
C GLN A 57 1.17 -7.09 12.05
N GLY A 58 1.86 -6.00 12.38
CA GLY A 58 3.26 -5.99 12.80
C GLY A 58 3.49 -6.66 14.16
N THR A 59 2.52 -6.65 15.08
CA THR A 59 2.68 -7.27 16.41
C THR A 59 2.66 -8.80 16.42
N LYS A 60 2.32 -9.44 15.30
CA LYS A 60 2.15 -10.91 15.24
C LYS A 60 3.48 -11.65 15.45
N ASN A 61 3.42 -12.78 16.16
CA ASN A 61 4.61 -13.51 16.61
C ASN A 61 5.51 -14.05 15.49
N TRP A 62 4.96 -14.29 14.30
CA TRP A 62 5.70 -14.76 13.13
C TRP A 62 6.30 -13.62 12.29
N ARG A 63 6.12 -12.35 12.69
CA ARG A 63 6.79 -11.21 12.03
C ARG A 63 8.24 -11.11 12.48
N HIS A 64 9.03 -10.41 11.67
CA HIS A 64 10.42 -10.13 12.00
C HIS A 64 10.52 -9.38 13.35
N PRO A 65 11.46 -9.72 14.25
CA PRO A 65 11.51 -9.15 15.61
C PRO A 65 11.49 -7.61 15.64
N HIS A 66 12.25 -6.96 14.76
CA HIS A 66 12.30 -5.50 14.70
C HIS A 66 10.96 -4.84 14.32
N ILE A 67 10.18 -5.49 13.44
CA ILE A 67 8.85 -5.02 13.06
C ILE A 67 7.90 -5.16 14.24
N ARG A 68 7.95 -6.30 14.93
CA ARG A 68 7.13 -6.58 16.11
C ARG A 68 7.41 -5.61 17.25
N GLU A 69 8.69 -5.41 17.58
CA GLU A 69 9.12 -4.49 18.62
C GLU A 69 8.77 -3.04 18.31
N ALA A 70 9.02 -2.59 17.07
CA ALA A 70 8.66 -1.24 16.64
C ALA A 70 7.14 -1.00 16.72
N SER A 71 6.34 -1.98 16.29
CA SER A 71 4.87 -1.90 16.34
C SER A 71 4.34 -1.83 17.76
N LEU A 72 4.82 -2.71 18.65
CA LEU A 72 4.41 -2.73 20.06
C LEU A 72 4.80 -1.44 20.79
N ARG A 73 6.01 -0.94 20.53
CA ARG A 73 6.49 0.33 21.09
C ARG A 73 5.61 1.48 20.65
N GLU A 74 5.35 1.59 19.35
CA GLU A 74 4.57 2.69 18.79
C GLU A 74 3.12 2.69 19.29
N ILE A 75 2.48 1.52 19.37
CA ILE A 75 1.14 1.37 19.97
C ILE A 75 1.12 1.92 21.40
N LYS A 76 2.14 1.60 22.19
CA LYS A 76 2.27 2.07 23.57
C LYS A 76 2.56 3.57 23.64
N GLU A 77 3.44 4.09 22.79
CA GLU A 77 3.82 5.51 22.77
C GLU A 77 2.68 6.42 22.35
N ARG A 78 1.84 5.98 21.41
CA ARG A 78 0.65 6.71 20.93
C ARG A 78 -0.62 6.44 21.73
N ASP A 79 -0.55 5.61 22.77
CA ASP A 79 -1.70 5.17 23.57
C ASP A 79 -2.89 4.69 22.71
N LEU A 80 -2.60 3.87 21.69
CA LEU A 80 -3.61 3.45 20.73
C LEU A 80 -4.53 2.38 21.32
N ASN A 81 -5.84 2.53 21.10
CA ASN A 81 -6.82 1.53 21.50
C ASN A 81 -6.70 0.26 20.63
N THR A 82 -6.08 -0.77 21.18
CA THR A 82 -5.82 -2.05 20.50
C THR A 82 -6.99 -3.03 20.51
N LYS A 83 -8.19 -2.66 21.01
CA LYS A 83 -9.38 -3.54 20.95
C LYS A 83 -9.62 -4.09 19.55
N ALA A 84 -9.35 -3.29 18.52
CA ALA A 84 -9.45 -3.70 17.12
C ALA A 84 -8.40 -4.75 16.70
N CYS A 85 -7.22 -4.77 17.32
CA CYS A 85 -6.17 -5.75 17.01
C CYS A 85 -6.55 -7.18 17.42
N TYR A 86 -7.37 -7.35 18.48
CA TYR A 86 -7.73 -8.67 19.02
C TYR A 86 -8.58 -9.52 18.05
N TYR A 87 -9.25 -8.92 17.08
CA TYR A 87 -10.02 -9.64 16.06
C TYR A 87 -9.13 -10.28 14.98
N THR A 88 -7.84 -9.97 14.93
CA THR A 88 -6.93 -10.41 13.86
C THR A 88 -5.99 -11.57 14.26
N GLY A 89 -6.25 -12.21 15.40
CA GLY A 89 -5.51 -13.38 15.87
C GLY A 89 -4.24 -13.04 16.67
N MET A 90 -4.31 -12.04 17.56
CA MET A 90 -3.25 -11.83 18.53
C MET A 90 -3.28 -12.92 19.61
N GLU A 91 -2.33 -13.84 19.57
CA GLU A 91 -1.79 -14.44 20.79
C GLU A 91 -0.90 -13.40 21.47
N LEU A 92 -1.53 -12.43 22.15
CA LEU A 92 -0.85 -11.77 23.26
C LEU A 92 -0.77 -12.81 24.36
N THR A 93 0.32 -13.58 24.37
CA THR A 93 0.69 -14.36 25.55
C THR A 93 0.80 -13.40 26.74
N PRO A 94 0.31 -13.82 27.93
CA PRO A 94 0.10 -12.97 29.10
C PRO A 94 1.37 -12.31 29.64
#